data_AF-A0A7C7QPY0-F1
#
_entry.id   AF-A0A7C7QPY0-F1
#
_cell.length_a   1.000
_cell.length_b   1.000
_cell.length_c   1.000
_cell.angle_alpha   90.00
_cell.angle_beta   90.00
_cell.angle_gamma   90.00
#
_symmetry.space_group_name_H-M   'P 1'
#
loop_
_entity.id
_entity.type
_entity.pdbx_description
1 polymer ?
#
loop_
_entity_poly.entity_id
_entity_poly.type
_entity_poly.pdbx_seq_one_letter_code
_entity_poly.pdbx_strand_id
1 'polypeptide(L)' 'MDFSSMERAGVIEKVTVSDYEVDQLLKVLRRDAKTAERLIDLDLDWAFAVAYNSMIQGCLALMKAHGYRPS' A
#
# COMPACT_ATOMS: atom_id res chain seq x y z
N MET A 1 8.20 -11.94 3.00
CA MET A 1 6.95 -11.75 3.75
C MET A 1 6.34 -13.14 3.91
N ASP A 2 6.22 -13.64 5.13
CA ASP A 2 5.64 -14.98 5.39
C ASP A 2 4.15 -14.81 5.74
N PHE A 3 3.29 -14.86 4.72
CA PHE A 3 1.84 -14.70 4.89
C PHE A 3 1.25 -15.81 5.77
N SER A 4 1.83 -17.01 5.80
CA SER A 4 1.31 -18.12 6.59
C SER A 4 1.54 -17.98 8.09
N SER A 5 2.67 -17.40 8.53
CA SER A 5 2.83 -17.06 9.96
C SER A 5 1.95 -15.87 10.36
N MET A 6 1.80 -14.88 9.49
CA MET A 6 0.95 -13.71 9.73
C MET A 6 -0.54 -14.07 9.81
N GLU A 7 -1.03 -14.96 8.94
CA GLU A 7 -2.40 -15.48 8.97
C GLU A 7 -2.65 -16.23 10.29
N ARG A 8 -1.70 -17.09 10.72
CA ARG A 8 -1.78 -17.80 12.01
C ARG A 8 -1.73 -16.87 13.22
N ALA A 9 -1.00 -15.76 13.13
CA ALA A 9 -0.93 -14.74 14.17
C ALA A 9 -2.18 -13.84 14.20
N GLY A 10 -3.10 -13.97 13.24
CA GLY A 10 -4.34 -13.20 13.17
C GLY A 10 -4.16 -11.75 12.71
N VAL A 11 -2.98 -11.36 12.23
CA VAL A 11 -2.70 -9.99 11.78
C VAL A 11 -3.10 -9.73 10.32
N ILE A 12 -3.36 -10.80 9.57
CA ILE A 12 -3.91 -10.74 8.21
C ILE A 12 -4.97 -11.83 8.03
N GLU A 13 -5.84 -11.64 7.05
CA GLU A 13 -6.86 -12.62 6.69
C GLU A 13 -7.03 -12.75 5.18
N LYS A 14 -7.58 -13.90 4.75
CA LYS A 14 -7.83 -14.19 3.34
C LYS A 14 -9.00 -13.38 2.82
N VAL A 15 -8.85 -12.89 1.59
CA VAL A 15 -9.88 -12.11 0.89
C VAL A 15 -9.85 -12.44 -0.60
N THR A 16 -11.02 -12.45 -1.22
CA THR A 16 -11.12 -12.48 -2.68
C THR A 16 -11.03 -11.04 -3.20
N VAL A 17 -10.04 -10.77 -4.04
CA VAL A 17 -9.78 -9.43 -4.56
C VAL A 17 -9.72 -9.50 -6.08
N SER A 18 -10.27 -8.48 -6.75
CA SER A 18 -10.16 -8.36 -8.20
C SER A 18 -8.84 -7.70 -8.61
N ASP A 19 -8.30 -8.07 -9.77
CA ASP A 19 -7.13 -7.40 -10.36
C ASP A 19 -7.34 -5.89 -10.52
N TYR A 20 -8.59 -5.47 -10.75
CA TYR A 20 -8.97 -4.07 -10.82
C TYR A 20 -8.67 -3.32 -9.52
N GLU A 21 -9.00 -3.91 -8.36
CA GLU A 21 -8.76 -3.28 -7.06
C GLU A 21 -7.25 -3.12 -6.78
N VAL A 22 -6.46 -4.13 -7.14
CA VAL A 22 -4.99 -4.05 -7.05
C VAL A 22 -4.45 -2.94 -7.95
N ASP A 23 -4.94 -2.81 -9.19
CA ASP A 23 -4.51 -1.75 -10.10
C ASP A 23 -4.88 -0.34 -9.59
N GLN A 24 -6.03 -0.18 -8.92
CA GLN A 24 -6.39 1.10 -8.30
C GLN A 24 -5.41 1.49 -7.18
N LEU A 25 -5.03 0.55 -6.33
CA LEU A 25 -4.03 0.81 -5.27
C LEU A 25 -2.67 1.20 -5.87
N LEU A 26 -2.24 0.51 -6.93
CA LEU A 26 -1.02 0.84 -7.65
C LEU A 26 -1.09 2.21 -8.34
N LYS A 27 -2.26 2.62 -8.86
CA LYS A 27 -2.48 3.96 -9.42
C LYS A 27 -2.31 5.03 -8.34
N VAL A 28 -2.88 4.83 -7.16
CA VAL A 28 -2.74 5.76 -6.02
C VAL A 28 -1.28 5.85 -5.58
N LEU A 29 -0.62 4.71 -5.36
CA LEU A 29 0.82 4.65 -5.01
C LEU A 29 1.65 5.49 -5.99
N ARG A 30 1.48 5.28 -7.30
CA ARG A 30 2.27 5.96 -8.34
C ARG A 30 2.01 7.47 -8.36
N ARG A 31 0.76 7.89 -8.15
CA ARG A 31 0.38 9.30 -8.08
C ARG A 31 1.00 9.96 -6.85
N ASP A 32 0.89 9.31 -5.70
CA ASP A 32 1.31 9.87 -4.43
C ASP A 32 2.85 9.93 -4.35
N ALA A 33 3.57 8.92 -4.86
CA ALA A 33 5.02 8.95 -4.94
C ALA A 33 5.52 10.16 -5.76
N LYS A 34 4.93 10.40 -6.94
CA LYS A 34 5.23 11.58 -7.77
C LYS A 34 4.86 12.90 -7.10
N THR A 35 3.83 12.88 -6.26
CA THR A 35 3.40 14.08 -5.53
C THR A 35 4.37 14.39 -4.40
N ALA A 36 4.78 13.38 -3.63
CA ALA A 36 5.79 13.51 -2.58
C ALA A 36 7.11 14.06 -3.12
N GLU A 37 7.61 13.54 -4.25
CA GLU A 37 8.84 14.03 -4.90
C GLU A 37 8.77 15.53 -5.20
N ARG A 38 7.62 16.03 -5.67
CA ARG A 38 7.43 17.46 -5.99
C ARG A 38 7.36 18.34 -4.75
N LEU A 39 7.03 17.76 -3.59
CA LEU A 39 6.84 18.49 -2.34
C LEU A 39 8.13 18.61 -1.53
N ILE A 40 9.17 17.83 -1.82
CA ILE A 40 10.42 17.79 -1.03
C ILE A 40 10.98 19.19 -0.75
N ASP A 41 11.00 20.06 -1.78
CA ASP A 41 11.56 21.42 -1.69
C ASP A 41 10.54 22.47 -1.20
N LEU A 42 9.24 22.13 -1.12
CA LEU A 42 8.18 23.06 -0.68
C LEU A 42 7.81 22.84 0.79
N ASP A 43 7.61 21.59 1.18
CA ASP A 43 7.18 21.18 2.50
C ASP A 43 7.59 19.73 2.72
N LEU A 44 8.70 19.54 3.42
CA LEU A 44 9.31 18.23 3.63
C LEU A 44 8.42 17.33 4.51
N ASP A 45 7.72 17.89 5.50
CA ASP A 45 6.83 17.13 6.38
C ASP A 45 5.64 16.60 5.57
N TRP A 46 5.08 17.43 4.69
CA TRP A 46 4.02 17.01 3.78
C TRP A 46 4.50 16.00 2.73
N ALA A 47 5.71 16.19 2.19
CA ALA A 47 6.33 15.21 1.30
C ALA A 47 6.44 13.83 1.97
N PHE A 48 6.91 13.79 3.22
CA PHE A 48 6.97 12.56 4.00
C PHE A 48 5.60 11.93 4.26
N ALA A 49 4.60 12.73 4.64
CA ALA A 49 3.24 12.23 4.88
C ALA A 49 2.65 11.59 3.61
N VAL A 50 2.83 12.22 2.44
CA VAL A 50 2.37 11.70 1.15
C VAL A 50 3.15 10.44 0.75
N ALA A 51 4.47 10.42 0.93
CA ALA A 51 5.30 9.25 0.66
C ALA A 51 4.93 8.05 1.54
N TYR A 52 4.65 8.29 2.83
CA TYR A 52 4.21 7.28 3.76
C TYR A 52 2.86 6.65 3.33
N ASN A 53 1.89 7.49 2.97
CA ASN A 53 0.60 7.01 2.47
C ASN A 53 0.77 6.21 1.16
N SER A 54 1.62 6.67 0.24
CA SER A 54 1.96 5.94 -0.99
C SER A 54 2.49 4.53 -0.69
N MET A 55 3.39 4.41 0.29
CA MET A 55 3.95 3.12 0.72
C MET A 55 2.87 2.18 1.27
N ILE A 56 1.95 2.68 2.11
CA ILE A 56 0.83 1.88 2.63
C ILE A 56 -0.01 1.30 1.49
N GLN A 57 -0.33 2.10 0.48
CA GLN A 57 -1.09 1.62 -0.68
C GLN A 57 -0.35 0.52 -1.45
N GLY A 58 0.97 0.62 -1.54
CA GLY A 58 1.82 -0.44 -2.12
C GLY A 58 1.80 -1.74 -1.33
N CYS A 59 1.92 -1.64 -0.01
CA CYS A 59 1.81 -2.80 0.88
C CYS A 59 0.43 -3.46 0.75
N LEU A 60 -0.64 -2.67 0.72
CA LEU A 60 -2.00 -3.18 0.52
C LEU A 60 -2.18 -3.84 -0.84
N ALA A 61 -1.65 -3.24 -1.91
CA ALA A 61 -1.68 -3.82 -3.25
C ALA A 61 -0.98 -5.18 -3.28
N LEU A 62 0.20 -5.29 -2.65
CA LEU A 62 0.95 -6.53 -2.56
C LEU A 62 0.18 -7.60 -1.78
N MET A 63 -0.33 -7.28 -0.59
CA MET A 63 -1.12 -8.22 0.21
C MET A 63 -2.33 -8.73 -0.57
N LYS A 64 -3.06 -7.82 -1.22
CA LYS A 64 -4.26 -8.15 -1.99
C LYS A 64 -3.98 -8.99 -3.23
N ALA A 65 -2.86 -8.72 -3.92
CA ALA A 65 -2.39 -9.56 -5.02
C ALA A 65 -2.07 -11.01 -4.58
N HIS A 66 -1.75 -11.20 -3.31
CA HIS A 66 -1.58 -12.52 -2.69
C HIS A 66 -2.86 -13.09 -2.05
N GLY A 67 -4.01 -12.42 -2.18
CA GLY A 67 -5.28 -12.87 -1.61
C GLY A 67 -5.42 -12.58 -0.11
N TYR A 68 -4.70 -11.58 0.41
CA TYR A 68 -4.69 -11.21 1.82
C TYR A 68 -5.06 -9.73 2.05
N ARG A 69 -5.57 -9.42 3.24
CA ARG A 69 -5.71 -8.04 3.76
C ARG A 69 -5.32 -8.00 5.24
N PRO A 70 -4.94 -6.84 5.78
CA PRO A 70 -4.84 -6.67 7.23
C PRO A 70 -6.18 -6.98 7.89
N SER A 71 -6.14 -7.65 9.04
CA SER A 71 -7.32 -7.94 9.88
C SER A 71 -7.86 -6.69 10.57
#